data_AF-A0A851HA84-F1
#
_entry.id   AF-A0A851HA84-F1
#
_cell.length_a   1.000
_cell.length_b   1.000
_cell.length_c   1.000
_cell.angle_alpha   90.00
_cell.angle_beta   90.00
_cell.angle_gamma   90.00
#
_symmetry.space_group_name_H-M   'P 1'
#
loop_
_entity.id
_entity.type
_entity.pdbx_description
1 polymer ?
#
loop_
_entity_poly.entity_id
_entity_poly.type
_entity_poly.pdbx_seq_one_letter_code
_entity_poly.pdbx_strand_id
1 'polypeptide(L)'
;MNLFTNKNKIQLLPFVFNSVEGNAFREENCLFKDQEKKIEFFYLKQSKYNSFFLNMNQYVVWTYLNGVFRVLIHEEYYDKFNALYQKEINSFYMNFIYELLNKRANIIKKNFLSLGIGFAASLVLSTLVKSLIPNLNGYKVVMLFALPIILFLIILMFFMKKSDKKFQLDKKKLFIQFIQESENFLGKEELENILSQHRLYRHVPENE
;
A
#
# COMPACT_ATOMS: atom_id res chain seq x y z
N MET A 1 -17.48 13.81 -21.46
CA MET A 1 -16.08 13.59 -21.06
C MET A 1 -16.06 12.99 -19.65
N ASN A 2 -16.06 11.66 -19.53
CA ASN A 2 -16.13 10.94 -18.25
C ASN A 2 -14.77 10.96 -17.55
N LEU A 3 -14.49 12.02 -16.79
CA LEU A 3 -13.20 12.24 -16.13
C LEU A 3 -13.03 11.47 -14.78
N PHE A 4 -14.02 10.71 -14.32
CA PHE A 4 -13.99 10.12 -12.97
C PHE A 4 -14.36 8.63 -12.85
N THR A 5 -14.43 7.88 -13.96
CA THR A 5 -14.75 6.44 -13.94
C THR A 5 -13.56 5.52 -14.23
N ASN A 6 -12.32 5.98 -14.07
CA ASN A 6 -11.25 5.01 -13.83
C ASN A 6 -11.36 4.58 -12.36
N LYS A 7 -11.93 3.38 -12.13
CA LYS A 7 -11.55 2.59 -10.96
C LYS A 7 -10.02 2.62 -10.94
N ASN A 8 -9.43 3.33 -9.98
CA ASN A 8 -7.98 3.35 -9.81
C ASN A 8 -7.53 1.89 -9.92
N LYS A 9 -6.76 1.55 -10.96
CA LYS A 9 -6.19 0.22 -11.08
C LYS A 9 -5.24 0.11 -9.90
N ILE A 10 -5.73 -0.48 -8.80
CA ILE A 10 -4.93 -0.72 -7.61
C ILE A 10 -3.73 -1.54 -8.09
N GLN A 11 -2.54 -1.11 -7.71
CA GLN A 11 -1.29 -1.76 -8.06
C GLN A 11 -0.41 -1.83 -6.82
N LEU A 12 0.37 -2.88 -6.72
CA LEU A 12 1.37 -3.08 -5.68
C LEU A 12 2.70 -3.41 -6.35
N LEU A 13 3.67 -2.51 -6.18
CA LEU A 13 5.04 -2.66 -6.66
C LEU A 13 5.15 -3.08 -8.15
N PRO A 14 4.58 -2.29 -9.09
CA PRO A 14 4.55 -2.65 -10.51
C PRO A 14 5.95 -2.81 -11.12
N PHE A 15 6.95 -2.05 -10.66
CA PHE A 15 8.33 -2.18 -11.13
C PHE A 15 8.95 -3.52 -10.75
N VAL A 16 8.64 -4.01 -9.55
CA VAL A 16 9.09 -5.32 -9.07
C VAL A 16 8.38 -6.41 -9.86
N PHE A 17 7.05 -6.28 -10.05
CA PHE A 17 6.26 -7.21 -10.86
C PHE A 17 6.83 -7.41 -12.27
N ASN A 18 7.24 -6.31 -12.91
CA ASN A 18 7.78 -6.32 -14.28
C ASN A 18 9.26 -6.72 -14.35
N SER A 19 9.95 -6.83 -13.22
CA SER A 19 11.39 -7.17 -13.17
C SER A 19 11.67 -8.67 -13.08
N VAL A 20 10.63 -9.49 -12.98
CA VAL A 20 10.73 -10.94 -12.79
C VAL A 20 11.08 -11.63 -14.10
N GLU A 21 12.08 -12.50 -14.07
CA GLU A 21 12.56 -13.28 -15.21
C GLU A 21 12.32 -14.79 -15.02
N GLY A 22 12.13 -15.51 -16.12
CA GLY A 22 11.84 -16.95 -16.09
C GLY A 22 10.38 -17.30 -15.80
N ASN A 23 10.14 -18.57 -15.47
CA ASN A 23 8.81 -19.11 -15.22
C ASN A 23 8.49 -19.14 -13.72
N ALA A 24 7.19 -19.10 -13.39
CA ALA A 24 6.72 -19.33 -12.04
C ALA A 24 7.01 -20.80 -11.65
N PHE A 25 7.46 -21.02 -10.40
CA PHE A 25 7.66 -22.38 -9.89
C PHE A 25 6.35 -23.00 -9.38
N ARG A 26 5.35 -22.16 -9.06
CA ARG A 26 4.00 -22.57 -8.67
C ARG A 26 2.99 -21.55 -9.18
N GLU A 27 1.88 -22.04 -9.70
CA GLU A 27 0.74 -21.21 -10.08
C GLU A 27 -0.53 -21.79 -9.48
N GLU A 28 -1.44 -20.93 -9.03
CA GLU A 28 -2.72 -21.36 -8.50
C GLU A 28 -3.81 -20.32 -8.70
N ASN A 29 -5.06 -20.78 -8.73
CA ASN A 29 -6.24 -19.93 -8.74
C ASN A 29 -6.83 -19.88 -7.33
N CYS A 30 -6.87 -18.69 -6.75
CA CYS A 30 -7.40 -18.43 -5.42
C CYS A 30 -8.72 -17.66 -5.49
N LEU A 31 -9.59 -17.89 -4.51
CA LEU A 31 -10.86 -17.18 -4.41
C LEU A 31 -10.59 -15.77 -3.86
N PHE A 32 -10.96 -14.75 -4.63
CA PHE A 32 -10.78 -13.36 -4.26
C PHE A 32 -12.04 -12.58 -4.62
N LYS A 33 -12.80 -12.16 -3.60
CA LYS A 33 -14.09 -11.46 -3.76
C LYS A 33 -15.06 -12.19 -4.69
N ASP A 34 -15.25 -13.48 -4.43
CA ASP A 34 -16.12 -14.38 -5.21
C ASP A 34 -15.70 -14.54 -6.69
N GLN A 35 -14.46 -14.17 -7.02
CA GLN A 35 -13.86 -14.38 -8.33
C GLN A 35 -12.56 -15.14 -8.18
N GLU A 36 -12.31 -16.10 -9.07
CA GLU A 36 -10.99 -16.71 -9.15
C GLU A 36 -9.96 -15.70 -9.68
N LYS A 37 -8.82 -15.63 -9.01
CA LYS A 37 -7.66 -14.85 -9.43
C LYS A 37 -6.42 -15.72 -9.41
N LYS A 38 -5.60 -15.55 -10.45
CA LYS A 38 -4.31 -16.23 -10.58
C LYS A 38 -3.29 -15.62 -9.61
N ILE A 39 -2.60 -16.48 -8.88
CA ILE A 39 -1.38 -16.19 -8.15
C ILE A 39 -0.24 -16.94 -8.85
N GLU A 40 0.86 -16.24 -9.06
CA GLU A 40 2.10 -16.82 -9.60
C GLU A 40 3.21 -16.67 -8.55
N PHE A 41 3.88 -17.77 -8.23
CA PHE A 41 4.99 -17.82 -7.29
C PHE A 41 6.31 -17.88 -8.04
N PHE A 42 7.21 -16.99 -7.66
CA PHE A 42 8.55 -16.86 -8.20
C PHE A 42 9.55 -16.84 -7.05
N TYR A 43 10.75 -17.37 -7.27
CA TYR A 43 11.83 -17.21 -6.32
C TYR A 43 12.34 -15.78 -6.35
N LEU A 44 12.70 -15.24 -5.19
CA LEU A 44 13.14 -13.84 -5.05
C LEU A 44 14.36 -13.54 -5.94
N LYS A 45 15.25 -14.52 -6.13
CA LYS A 45 16.41 -14.45 -7.03
C LYS A 45 16.06 -14.22 -8.50
N GLN A 46 14.82 -14.48 -8.91
CA GLN A 46 14.31 -14.20 -10.27
C GLN A 46 13.98 -12.72 -10.49
N SER A 47 14.05 -11.88 -9.45
CA SER A 47 13.82 -10.43 -9.53
C SER A 47 15.15 -9.67 -9.56
N LYS A 48 15.19 -8.61 -10.38
CA LYS A 48 16.31 -7.64 -10.38
C LYS A 48 16.51 -6.93 -9.04
N TYR A 49 15.54 -7.02 -8.13
CA TYR A 49 15.56 -6.41 -6.80
C TYR A 49 15.90 -7.40 -5.68
N ASN A 50 16.39 -8.62 -5.99
CA ASN A 50 16.71 -9.63 -4.99
C ASN A 50 17.59 -9.08 -3.85
N SER A 51 18.77 -8.55 -4.18
CA SER A 51 19.71 -8.02 -3.19
C SER A 51 19.12 -6.87 -2.38
N PHE A 52 18.29 -6.02 -3.00
CA PHE A 52 17.62 -4.92 -2.29
C PHE A 52 16.68 -5.44 -1.20
N PHE A 53 15.92 -6.49 -1.46
CA PHE A 53 14.98 -7.06 -0.49
C PHE A 53 15.68 -7.88 0.59
N LEU A 54 16.71 -8.66 0.24
CA LEU A 54 17.51 -9.39 1.22
C LEU A 54 18.21 -8.44 2.19
N ASN A 55 18.79 -7.34 1.70
CA ASN A 55 19.39 -6.29 2.55
C ASN A 55 18.38 -5.64 3.53
N MET A 56 17.07 -5.74 3.25
CA MET A 56 16.00 -5.26 4.14
C MET A 56 15.41 -6.37 5.03
N ASN A 57 16.01 -7.57 5.04
CA ASN A 57 15.47 -8.77 5.67
C ASN A 57 14.04 -9.10 5.19
N GLN A 58 13.75 -8.80 3.92
CA GLN A 58 12.45 -9.02 3.30
C GLN A 58 12.51 -10.24 2.38
N TYR A 59 12.23 -11.40 2.96
CA TYR A 59 12.27 -12.69 2.25
C TYR A 59 11.03 -12.98 1.39
N VAL A 60 10.00 -12.14 1.48
CA VAL A 60 8.71 -12.33 0.78
C VAL A 60 8.21 -10.98 0.31
N VAL A 61 7.87 -10.89 -0.97
CA VAL A 61 7.34 -9.68 -1.60
C VAL A 61 6.12 -10.04 -2.41
N TRP A 62 4.98 -9.49 -2.00
CA TRP A 62 3.75 -9.56 -2.78
C TRP A 62 3.67 -8.38 -3.73
N THR A 63 3.26 -8.66 -4.96
CA THR A 63 3.03 -7.64 -5.99
C THR A 63 1.68 -7.89 -6.67
N TYR A 64 1.08 -6.83 -7.21
CA TYR A 64 -0.23 -6.89 -7.83
C TYR A 64 -0.28 -5.94 -9.02
N LEU A 65 -0.53 -6.48 -10.20
CA LEU A 65 -0.62 -5.70 -11.43
C LEU A 65 -1.67 -6.31 -12.35
N ASN A 66 -2.55 -5.47 -12.90
CA ASN A 66 -3.55 -5.85 -13.90
C ASN A 66 -4.41 -7.08 -13.55
N GLY A 67 -4.68 -7.31 -12.26
CA GLY A 67 -5.52 -8.42 -11.81
C GLY A 67 -4.77 -9.72 -11.48
N VAL A 68 -3.44 -9.75 -11.63
CA VAL A 68 -2.59 -10.89 -11.28
C VAL A 68 -1.79 -10.57 -10.01
N PHE A 69 -1.75 -11.52 -9.07
CA PHE A 69 -0.85 -11.45 -7.91
C PHE A 69 0.42 -12.24 -8.21
N ARG A 70 1.58 -11.67 -7.87
CA ARG A 70 2.85 -12.41 -7.85
C ARG A 70 3.44 -12.39 -6.47
N VAL A 71 3.91 -13.55 -6.03
CA VAL A 71 4.64 -13.72 -4.77
C VAL A 71 6.08 -14.05 -5.11
N LEU A 72 6.98 -13.16 -4.72
CA LEU A 72 8.42 -13.36 -4.80
C LEU A 72 8.91 -13.82 -3.44
N ILE A 73 9.51 -14.99 -3.36
CA ILE A 73 9.87 -15.60 -2.08
C ILE A 73 11.27 -16.22 -2.09
N HIS A 74 12.02 -16.03 -1.02
CA HIS A 74 13.31 -16.69 -0.85
C HIS A 74 13.10 -18.20 -0.71
N GLU A 75 13.96 -19.01 -1.34
CA GLU A 75 13.82 -20.48 -1.42
C GLU A 75 13.71 -21.13 -0.05
N GLU A 76 14.72 -20.93 0.80
CA GLU A 76 14.76 -21.49 2.15
C GLU A 76 13.62 -20.99 3.04
N TYR A 77 13.19 -19.75 2.81
CA TYR A 77 12.08 -19.18 3.55
C TYR A 77 10.76 -19.87 3.17
N TYR A 78 10.55 -20.13 1.88
CA TYR A 78 9.38 -20.86 1.41
C TYR A 78 9.35 -22.27 1.97
N ASP A 79 10.47 -22.98 1.95
CA ASP A 79 10.56 -24.35 2.44
C ASP A 79 10.23 -24.44 3.94
N LYS A 80 10.70 -23.46 4.72
CA LYS A 80 10.47 -23.41 6.17
C LYS A 80 9.04 -22.98 6.54
N PHE A 81 8.43 -22.10 5.76
CA PHE A 81 7.15 -21.46 6.09
C PHE A 81 6.04 -21.75 5.08
N ASN A 82 6.12 -22.88 4.36
CA ASN A 82 5.19 -23.24 3.28
C ASN A 82 3.71 -23.25 3.72
N ALA A 83 3.43 -23.54 4.99
CA ALA A 83 2.09 -23.52 5.57
C ALA A 83 1.41 -22.14 5.44
N LEU A 84 2.18 -21.04 5.48
CA LEU A 84 1.67 -19.68 5.26
C LEU A 84 1.31 -19.39 3.80
N TYR A 85 1.62 -20.30 2.88
CA TYR A 85 1.38 -20.18 1.44
C TYR A 85 0.43 -21.25 0.92
N GLN A 86 -0.38 -21.83 1.80
CA GLN A 86 -1.53 -22.64 1.38
C GLN A 86 -2.57 -21.75 0.71
N LYS A 87 -3.37 -22.34 -0.19
CA LYS A 87 -4.32 -21.64 -1.06
C LYS A 87 -5.29 -20.76 -0.27
N GLU A 88 -5.78 -21.24 0.85
CA GLU A 88 -6.72 -20.55 1.74
C GLU A 88 -6.06 -19.36 2.43
N ILE A 89 -4.86 -19.54 2.97
CA ILE A 89 -4.08 -18.44 3.58
C ILE A 89 -3.73 -17.37 2.55
N ASN A 90 -3.34 -17.77 1.33
CA ASN A 90 -3.09 -16.84 0.23
C ASN A 90 -4.35 -16.02 -0.09
N SER A 91 -5.53 -16.65 -0.08
CA SER A 91 -6.80 -15.97 -0.30
C SER A 91 -7.09 -14.92 0.80
N PHE A 92 -6.85 -15.25 2.08
CA PHE A 92 -6.96 -14.29 3.18
C PHE A 92 -5.98 -13.13 3.02
N TYR A 93 -4.73 -13.43 2.66
CA TYR A 93 -3.69 -12.42 2.51
C TYR A 93 -3.94 -11.49 1.31
N MET A 94 -4.46 -12.01 0.19
CA MET A 94 -4.90 -11.20 -0.95
C MET A 94 -6.02 -10.23 -0.55
N ASN A 95 -7.01 -10.70 0.20
CA ASN A 95 -8.08 -9.84 0.71
C ASN A 95 -7.50 -8.73 1.58
N PHE A 96 -6.64 -9.09 2.54
CA PHE A 96 -5.94 -8.15 3.40
C PHE A 96 -5.18 -7.07 2.61
N ILE A 97 -4.31 -7.46 1.67
CA ILE A 97 -3.54 -6.52 0.85
C ILE A 97 -4.46 -5.61 0.06
N TYR A 98 -5.44 -6.19 -0.63
CA TYR A 98 -6.29 -5.41 -1.52
C TYR A 98 -7.12 -4.40 -0.75
N GLU A 99 -7.68 -4.78 0.40
CA GLU A 99 -8.43 -3.86 1.24
C GLU A 99 -7.53 -2.74 1.80
N LEU A 100 -6.32 -3.08 2.22
CA LEU A 100 -5.33 -2.11 2.67
C LEU A 100 -5.00 -1.10 1.56
N LEU A 101 -4.72 -1.57 0.35
CA LEU A 101 -4.44 -0.73 -0.81
C LEU A 101 -5.64 0.14 -1.20
N ASN A 102 -6.86 -0.42 -1.16
CA ASN A 102 -8.07 0.32 -1.46
C ASN A 102 -8.31 1.44 -0.44
N LYS A 103 -8.11 1.17 0.87
CA LYS A 103 -8.17 2.20 1.91
C LYS A 103 -7.11 3.28 1.69
N ARG A 104 -5.88 2.91 1.35
CA ARG A 104 -4.80 3.88 1.04
C ARG A 104 -5.15 4.73 -0.17
N ALA A 105 -5.60 4.12 -1.26
CA ALA A 105 -6.01 4.81 -2.48
C ALA A 105 -7.15 5.80 -2.22
N ASN A 106 -8.14 5.41 -1.41
CA ASN A 106 -9.24 6.30 -1.01
C ASN A 106 -8.77 7.49 -0.18
N ILE A 107 -7.81 7.29 0.74
CA ILE A 107 -7.20 8.38 1.52
C ILE A 107 -6.44 9.33 0.59
N ILE A 108 -5.62 8.79 -0.30
CA ILE A 108 -4.86 9.57 -1.28
C ILE A 108 -5.82 10.40 -2.14
N LYS A 109 -6.89 9.78 -2.68
CA LYS A 109 -7.91 10.47 -3.48
C LYS A 109 -8.58 11.61 -2.70
N LYS A 110 -8.95 11.38 -1.44
CA LYS A 110 -9.55 12.41 -0.58
C LYS A 110 -8.58 13.55 -0.31
N ASN A 111 -7.32 13.25 -0.01
CA ASN A 111 -6.29 14.26 0.22
C ASN A 111 -6.04 15.11 -1.05
N PHE A 112 -5.94 14.48 -2.22
CA PHE A 112 -5.80 15.18 -3.50
C PHE A 112 -7.00 16.06 -3.83
N LEU A 113 -8.23 15.58 -3.59
CA LEU A 113 -9.44 16.37 -3.79
C LEU A 113 -9.46 17.58 -2.86
N SER A 114 -9.14 17.40 -1.58
CA SER A 114 -9.03 18.51 -0.61
C SER A 114 -7.96 19.52 -1.02
N LEU A 115 -6.82 19.06 -1.54
CA LEU A 115 -5.75 19.92 -2.07
C LEU A 115 -6.26 20.75 -3.25
N GLY A 116 -6.94 20.12 -4.21
CA GLY A 116 -7.52 20.82 -5.36
C GLY A 116 -8.58 21.86 -4.97
N ILE A 117 -9.51 21.50 -4.08
CA ILE A 117 -10.54 22.42 -3.58
C ILE A 117 -9.92 23.59 -2.83
N GLY A 118 -8.96 23.33 -1.94
CA GLY A 118 -8.32 24.38 -1.16
C GLY A 118 -7.47 25.32 -2.01
N PHE A 119 -6.78 24.79 -3.03
CA PHE A 119 -6.07 25.62 -3.99
C PHE A 119 -7.02 26.53 -4.78
N ALA A 120 -8.12 25.97 -5.31
CA ALA A 120 -9.13 26.75 -6.02
C ALA A 120 -9.78 27.82 -5.11
N ALA A 121 -10.11 27.47 -3.87
CA ALA A 121 -10.67 28.39 -2.89
C ALA A 121 -9.68 29.52 -2.55
N SER A 122 -8.40 29.21 -2.41
CA SER A 122 -7.36 30.22 -2.19
C SER A 122 -7.26 31.20 -3.35
N LEU A 123 -7.32 30.71 -4.61
CA LEU A 123 -7.29 31.58 -5.78
C LEU A 123 -8.52 32.51 -5.82
N VAL A 124 -9.72 31.96 -5.62
CA VAL A 124 -10.97 32.75 -5.60
C VAL A 124 -10.91 33.82 -4.51
N LEU A 125 -10.49 33.45 -3.30
CA LEU A 125 -10.37 34.39 -2.18
C LEU A 125 -9.39 35.52 -2.51
N SER A 126 -8.22 35.19 -3.05
CA SER A 126 -7.24 36.21 -3.41
C SER A 126 -7.71 37.12 -4.55
N THR A 127 -8.48 36.61 -5.52
CA THR A 127 -9.10 37.47 -6.55
C THR A 127 -10.15 38.42 -5.97
N LEU A 128 -10.99 37.95 -5.03
CA LEU A 128 -12.01 38.77 -4.37
C LEU A 128 -11.36 39.89 -3.55
N VAL A 129 -10.32 39.57 -2.78
CA VAL A 129 -9.64 40.56 -1.95
C VAL A 129 -8.90 41.61 -2.78
N LYS A 130 -8.26 41.21 -3.90
CA LYS A 130 -7.67 42.16 -4.86
C LYS A 130 -8.73 43.11 -5.43
N SER A 131 -9.93 42.60 -5.74
CA SER A 131 -11.04 43.43 -6.23
C SER A 131 -11.55 44.42 -5.19
N LEU A 132 -11.52 44.07 -3.90
CA LEU A 132 -12.00 44.92 -2.81
C LEU A 132 -10.99 46.00 -2.41
N ILE A 133 -9.68 45.79 -2.65
CA ILE A 133 -8.61 46.72 -2.28
C ILE A 133 -7.73 47.01 -3.51
N PRO A 134 -8.18 47.90 -4.41
CA PRO A 134 -7.54 48.13 -5.71
C PRO A 134 -6.15 48.78 -5.63
N ASN A 135 -5.81 49.47 -4.53
CA ASN A 135 -4.52 50.15 -4.34
C ASN A 135 -3.41 49.25 -3.72
N LEU A 136 -3.61 47.94 -3.70
CA LEU A 136 -2.58 46.98 -3.27
C LEU A 136 -1.45 46.91 -4.31
N ASN A 137 -0.29 47.49 -4.00
CA ASN A 137 0.89 47.46 -4.87
C ASN A 137 2.02 46.58 -4.31
N GLY A 138 2.82 46.02 -5.22
CA GLY A 138 4.09 45.35 -4.93
C GLY A 138 3.98 44.13 -4.02
N TYR A 139 4.88 44.04 -3.03
CA TYR A 139 5.02 42.91 -2.11
C TYR A 139 3.75 42.59 -1.29
N LYS A 140 2.86 43.58 -1.09
CA LYS A 140 1.61 43.40 -0.33
C LYS A 140 0.63 42.49 -1.05
N VAL A 141 0.60 42.53 -2.39
CA VAL A 141 -0.19 41.59 -3.21
C VAL A 141 0.35 40.19 -3.01
N VAL A 142 1.67 40.00 -3.15
CA VAL A 142 2.31 38.68 -3.00
C VAL A 142 2.04 38.08 -1.62
N MET A 143 2.18 38.85 -0.53
CA MET A 143 1.84 38.38 0.82
C MET A 143 0.37 37.96 0.94
N LEU A 144 -0.54 38.68 0.30
CA LEU A 144 -1.97 38.43 0.36
C LEU A 144 -2.40 37.15 -0.39
N PHE A 145 -1.63 36.75 -1.41
CA PHE A 145 -1.77 35.44 -2.04
C PHE A 145 -1.04 34.34 -1.24
N ALA A 146 0.12 34.63 -0.67
CA ALA A 146 0.93 33.64 0.03
C ALA A 146 0.29 33.20 1.37
N LEU A 147 -0.27 34.13 2.14
CA LEU A 147 -0.75 33.86 3.50
C LEU A 147 -1.93 32.86 3.54
N PRO A 148 -2.96 32.97 2.69
CA PRO A 148 -4.01 31.95 2.59
C PRO A 148 -3.49 30.58 2.14
N ILE A 149 -2.53 30.55 1.22
CA ILE A 149 -1.91 29.31 0.74
C ILE A 149 -1.14 28.64 1.88
N ILE A 150 -0.31 29.39 2.61
CA ILE A 150 0.45 28.87 3.76
C ILE A 150 -0.51 28.33 4.83
N LEU A 151 -1.55 29.10 5.19
CA LEU A 151 -2.55 28.65 6.16
C LEU A 151 -3.26 27.38 5.71
N PHE A 152 -3.63 27.30 4.42
CA PHE A 152 -4.21 26.10 3.83
C PHE A 152 -3.27 24.90 3.90
N LEU A 153 -1.99 25.08 3.57
CA LEU A 153 -0.98 24.02 3.64
C LEU A 153 -0.81 23.50 5.07
N ILE A 154 -0.79 24.38 6.07
CA ILE A 154 -0.74 24.00 7.49
C ILE A 154 -1.95 23.13 7.84
N ILE A 155 -3.16 23.60 7.51
CA ILE A 155 -4.41 22.86 7.75
C ILE A 155 -4.36 21.49 7.06
N LEU A 156 -3.92 21.45 5.80
CA LEU A 156 -3.78 20.23 5.02
C LEU A 156 -2.80 19.24 5.68
N MET A 157 -1.67 19.70 6.22
CA MET A 157 -0.73 18.86 6.97
C MET A 157 -1.39 18.20 8.18
N PHE A 158 -2.22 18.93 8.94
CA PHE A 158 -2.98 18.36 10.06
C PHE A 158 -3.96 17.28 9.59
N PHE A 159 -4.70 17.54 8.50
CA PHE A 159 -5.60 16.55 7.92
C PHE A 159 -4.86 15.31 7.40
N MET A 160 -3.71 15.49 6.73
CA MET A 160 -2.88 14.38 6.27
C MET A 160 -2.39 13.53 7.44
N LYS A 161 -1.93 14.15 8.53
CA LYS A 161 -1.51 13.44 9.75
C LYS A 161 -2.66 12.65 10.38
N LYS A 162 -3.86 13.23 10.43
CA LYS A 162 -5.07 12.53 10.91
C LYS A 162 -5.46 11.36 10.02
N SER A 163 -5.41 11.55 8.70
CA SER A 163 -5.65 10.49 7.71
C SER A 163 -4.65 9.35 7.83
N ASP A 164 -3.37 9.65 8.06
CA ASP A 164 -2.34 8.63 8.23
C ASP A 164 -2.54 7.84 9.53
N LYS A 165 -2.84 8.51 10.65
CA LYS A 165 -3.23 7.82 11.90
C LYS A 165 -4.41 6.88 11.69
N LYS A 166 -5.43 7.33 10.96
CA LYS A 166 -6.58 6.49 10.62
C LYS A 166 -6.17 5.28 9.77
N PHE A 167 -5.30 5.48 8.79
CA PHE A 167 -4.75 4.38 7.97
C PHE A 167 -4.01 3.34 8.82
N GLN A 168 -3.21 3.77 9.81
CA GLN A 168 -2.52 2.83 10.71
C GLN A 168 -3.49 2.01 11.55
N LEU A 169 -4.58 2.62 12.04
CA LEU A 169 -5.63 1.90 12.77
C LEU A 169 -6.36 0.90 11.88
N ASP A 170 -6.71 1.32 10.65
CA ASP A 170 -7.31 0.46 9.65
C ASP A 170 -6.39 -0.73 9.31
N LYS A 171 -5.09 -0.48 9.11
CA LYS A 171 -4.07 -1.51 8.88
C LYS A 171 -4.04 -2.51 10.03
N LYS A 172 -4.01 -2.03 11.28
CA LYS A 172 -4.02 -2.91 12.46
C LYS A 172 -5.28 -3.77 12.52
N LYS A 173 -6.46 -3.19 12.25
CA LYS A 173 -7.73 -3.92 12.23
C LYS A 173 -7.73 -5.03 11.18
N LEU A 174 -7.35 -4.69 9.94
CA LEU A 174 -7.28 -5.65 8.84
C LEU A 174 -6.26 -6.76 9.12
N PHE A 175 -5.13 -6.42 9.74
CA PHE A 175 -4.11 -7.40 10.11
C PHE A 175 -4.61 -8.37 11.18
N ILE A 176 -5.33 -7.87 12.21
CA ILE A 176 -5.96 -8.73 13.23
C ILE A 176 -6.95 -9.70 12.57
N GLN A 177 -7.77 -9.21 11.65
CA GLN A 177 -8.73 -10.05 10.93
C GLN A 177 -8.01 -11.14 10.12
N PHE A 178 -6.96 -10.78 9.38
CA PHE A 178 -6.13 -11.75 8.65
C PHE A 178 -5.55 -12.83 9.58
N ILE A 179 -5.03 -12.44 10.75
CA ILE A 179 -4.51 -13.39 11.74
C ILE A 179 -5.61 -14.30 12.27
N GLN A 180 -6.80 -13.77 12.58
CA GLN A 180 -7.94 -14.57 13.04
C GLN A 180 -8.42 -15.57 11.97
N GLU A 181 -8.51 -15.15 10.72
CA GLU A 181 -8.86 -16.04 9.59
C GLU A 181 -7.81 -17.14 9.42
N SER A 182 -6.52 -16.79 9.54
CA SER A 182 -5.42 -17.75 9.48
C SER A 182 -5.42 -18.72 10.67
N GLU A 183 -5.72 -18.22 11.88
CA GLU A 183 -5.80 -19.01 13.11
C GLU A 183 -6.95 -20.03 13.05
N ASN A 184 -8.11 -19.61 12.54
CA ASN A 184 -9.25 -20.49 12.36
C ASN A 184 -8.98 -21.61 11.35
N PHE A 185 -8.08 -21.39 10.39
CA PHE A 185 -7.75 -22.35 9.35
C PHE A 185 -6.60 -23.29 9.73
N LEU A 186 -5.46 -22.75 10.18
CA LEU A 186 -4.27 -23.54 10.57
C LEU A 186 -4.39 -24.12 11.99
N GLY A 187 -5.21 -23.53 12.83
CA GLY A 187 -5.21 -23.77 14.27
C GLY A 187 -4.24 -22.86 15.01
N LYS A 188 -4.60 -22.54 16.26
CA LYS A 188 -3.90 -21.57 17.09
C LYS A 188 -2.46 -21.98 17.40
N GLU A 189 -2.24 -23.23 17.82
CA GLU A 189 -0.91 -23.71 18.20
C GLU A 189 0.06 -23.70 17.01
N GLU A 190 -0.41 -24.13 15.84
CA GLU A 190 0.39 -24.15 14.62
C GLU A 190 0.76 -22.72 14.18
N LEU A 191 -0.21 -21.80 14.17
CA LEU A 191 0.05 -20.41 13.83
C LEU A 191 1.00 -19.74 14.81
N GLU A 192 0.83 -19.94 16.12
CA GLU A 192 1.74 -19.40 17.14
C GLU A 192 3.16 -19.94 16.98
N ASN A 193 3.31 -21.23 16.70
CA ASN A 193 4.61 -21.84 16.42
C ASN A 193 5.27 -21.20 15.18
N ILE A 194 4.55 -21.11 14.06
CA ILE A 194 5.05 -20.48 12.83
C ILE A 194 5.48 -19.02 13.08
N LEU A 195 4.64 -18.24 13.77
CA LEU A 195 4.94 -16.84 14.08
C LEU A 195 6.16 -16.70 15.00
N SER A 196 6.35 -17.62 15.95
CA SER A 196 7.53 -17.64 16.81
C SER A 196 8.80 -17.93 16.00
N GLN A 197 8.75 -18.92 15.11
CA GLN A 197 9.86 -19.28 14.24
C GLN A 197 10.21 -18.17 13.25
N HIS A 198 9.21 -17.46 12.71
CA HIS A 198 9.43 -16.30 11.84
C HIS A 198 10.18 -15.18 12.56
N ARG A 199 9.83 -14.89 13.82
CA ARG A 199 10.55 -13.88 14.62
C ARG A 199 12.01 -14.26 14.81
N LEU A 200 12.28 -15.52 15.13
CA LEU A 200 13.65 -16.03 15.28
C LEU A 200 14.43 -15.96 13.96
N TYR A 201 13.80 -16.31 12.85
CA TYR A 201 14.44 -16.27 11.52
C TYR A 201 14.93 -14.88 11.14
N ARG A 202 14.20 -13.82 11.50
CA ARG A 202 14.62 -12.42 11.25
C ARG A 202 15.84 -11.99 12.08
N HIS A 203 16.17 -12.71 13.14
CA HIS A 203 17.26 -12.36 14.07
C HIS A 203 18.52 -13.20 13.88
N VAL A 204 18.54 -14.15 12.94
CA VAL A 204 19.78 -14.86 12.59
C VAL A 204 20.57 -13.94 11.67
N PRO A 205 21.76 -13.45 12.07
CA PRO A 205 22.65 -12.80 11.12
C PRO A 205 23.03 -13.86 10.08
N GLU A 206 22.83 -13.53 8.80
CA GLU A 206 23.50 -14.25 7.72
C GLU A 206 25.00 -14.10 7.98
N ASN A 207 25.60 -15.12 8.60
CA ASN A 207 27.05 -15.26 8.64
C ASN A 207 27.47 -15.60 7.21
N GLU A 208 27.85 -14.57 6.44
CA GLU A 208 28.78 -14.74 5.32
C GLU A 208 30.18 -15.11 5.83
#